data_AF-A0A3A4TLZ2-F1
#
_entry.id   AF-A0A3A4TLZ2-F1
#
_cell.length_a   1.000
_cell.length_b   1.000
_cell.length_c   1.000
_cell.angle_alpha   90.00
_cell.angle_beta   90.00
_cell.angle_gamma   90.00
#
_symmetry.space_group_name_H-M   'P 1'
#
loop_
_entity.id
_entity.type
_entity.pdbx_description
1 polymer ?
#
loop_
_entity_poly.entity_id
_entity_poly.type
_entity_poly.pdbx_seq_one_letter_code
_entity_poly.pdbx_strand_id
1 'polypeptide(L)'
;KVKELTMGLATFHMGIPEGGLGALFYVHMFFVCILVAYIPFSKLMHMGGVFLSPTRNLANDSRMKRHINPWNPKVKFHTYEEYEDDFREKMIEAGLPVEKE
;
A
#
# COMPACT_ATOMS: atom_id res chain seq x y z
N LYS A 1 -40.29 8.95 -1.18
CA LYS A 1 -39.73 9.12 0.18
C LYS A 1 -38.27 8.68 0.32
N VAL A 2 -37.90 7.41 0.58
CA VAL A 2 -36.46 7.04 0.76
C VAL A 2 -35.64 7.30 -0.51
N LYS A 3 -36.07 6.75 -1.66
CA LYS A 3 -35.43 6.96 -2.97
C LYS A 3 -35.29 8.44 -3.33
N GLU A 4 -36.32 9.22 -3.00
CA GLU A 4 -36.40 10.66 -3.27
C GLU A 4 -35.38 11.44 -2.44
N LEU A 5 -35.26 11.13 -1.14
CA LEU A 5 -34.22 11.70 -0.28
C LEU A 5 -32.81 11.29 -0.75
N THR A 6 -32.61 10.01 -1.08
CA THR A 6 -31.33 9.52 -1.60
C THR A 6 -30.95 10.22 -2.90
N MET A 7 -31.92 10.44 -3.80
CA MET A 7 -31.64 11.18 -5.02
C MET A 7 -31.35 12.66 -4.79
N GLY A 8 -32.08 13.32 -3.89
CA GLY A 8 -31.79 14.69 -3.49
C GLY A 8 -30.36 14.84 -2.93
N LEU A 9 -29.90 13.87 -2.13
CA LEU A 9 -28.51 13.85 -1.64
C LEU A 9 -27.50 13.67 -2.78
N ALA A 10 -27.75 12.76 -3.72
CA ALA A 10 -26.84 12.49 -4.82
C ALA A 10 -26.76 13.64 -5.85
N THR A 11 -27.85 14.38 -6.05
CA THR A 11 -27.89 15.54 -6.95
C THR A 11 -27.66 16.88 -6.24
N PHE A 12 -27.34 16.86 -4.94
CA PHE A 12 -27.23 18.05 -4.09
C PHE A 12 -28.47 18.96 -4.11
N HIS A 13 -29.65 18.37 -4.31
CA HIS A 13 -30.93 19.04 -4.21
C HIS A 13 -31.61 18.71 -2.87
N MET A 14 -31.57 19.66 -1.95
CA MET A 14 -32.09 19.48 -0.59
C MET A 14 -33.63 19.55 -0.58
N GLY A 15 -34.28 18.40 -0.43
CA GLY A 15 -35.73 18.28 -0.25
C GLY A 15 -36.06 17.12 0.69
N ILE A 16 -36.74 17.41 1.79
CA ILE A 16 -37.21 16.38 2.73
C ILE A 16 -38.59 15.92 2.24
N PRO A 17 -38.82 14.61 2.03
CA PRO A 17 -40.12 14.11 1.62
C PRO A 17 -41.23 14.51 2.61
N GLU A 18 -42.38 14.95 2.10
CA GLU A 18 -43.52 15.32 2.93
C GLU A 18 -43.97 14.16 3.84
N GLY A 19 -44.18 14.44 5.11
CA GLY A 19 -44.54 13.45 6.14
C GLY A 19 -43.38 12.64 6.72
N GLY A 20 -42.12 13.00 6.41
CA GLY A 20 -40.93 12.43 7.04
C GLY A 20 -40.66 10.95 6.71
N LEU A 21 -39.59 10.41 7.29
CA LEU A 21 -39.23 8.98 7.23
C LEU A 21 -39.35 8.34 8.61
N GLY A 22 -39.38 7.01 8.66
CA GLY A 22 -39.39 6.28 9.93
C GLY A 22 -38.12 6.51 10.74
N ALA A 23 -38.20 6.50 12.07
CA ALA A 23 -37.07 6.77 12.97
C ALA A 23 -35.85 5.87 12.71
N LEU A 24 -36.08 4.58 12.41
CA LEU A 24 -35.01 3.62 12.08
C LEU A 24 -34.17 4.04 10.86
N PHE A 25 -34.79 4.70 9.88
CA PHE A 25 -34.06 5.19 8.71
C PHE A 25 -33.06 6.27 9.10
N TYR A 26 -33.47 7.22 9.96
CA TYR A 26 -32.58 8.28 10.42
C TYR A 26 -31.44 7.74 11.29
N VAL A 27 -31.72 6.76 12.16
CA VAL A 27 -30.69 6.08 12.96
C VAL A 27 -29.69 5.38 12.04
N HIS A 28 -30.15 4.64 11.03
CA HIS A 28 -29.26 4.01 10.06
C HIS A 28 -28.42 5.04 9.27
N MET A 29 -29.06 6.09 8.75
CA MET A 29 -28.38 7.14 7.99
C MET A 29 -27.30 7.83 8.84
N PHE A 30 -27.58 8.07 10.13
CA PHE A 30 -26.60 8.62 11.06
C PHE A 30 -25.36 7.71 11.19
N PHE A 31 -25.55 6.40 11.34
CA PHE A 31 -24.43 5.46 11.36
C PHE A 31 -23.68 5.40 10.03
N VAL A 32 -24.36 5.54 8.89
CA VAL A 32 -23.71 5.63 7.57
C VAL A 32 -22.85 6.89 7.47
N CYS A 33 -23.33 8.04 7.94
CA CYS A 33 -22.54 9.27 7.99
C CYS A 33 -21.30 9.12 8.89
N ILE A 34 -21.44 8.50 10.07
CA ILE A 34 -20.31 8.19 10.96
C ILE A 34 -19.30 7.28 10.25
N LEU A 35 -19.79 6.23 9.59
CA LEU A 35 -18.94 5.30 8.85
C LEU A 35 -18.14 6.04 7.79
N VAL A 36 -18.78 6.88 6.98
CA VAL A 36 -18.12 7.68 5.94
C VAL A 36 -17.07 8.62 6.53
N ALA A 37 -17.38 9.30 7.63
CA ALA A 37 -16.41 10.15 8.34
C ALA A 37 -15.22 9.35 8.92
N TYR A 38 -15.44 8.10 9.31
CA TYR A 38 -14.42 7.21 9.87
C TYR A 38 -13.57 6.50 8.80
N ILE A 39 -14.03 6.42 7.54
CA ILE A 39 -13.30 5.81 6.43
C ILE A 39 -11.81 6.20 6.44
N PRO A 40 -11.39 7.49 6.42
CA PRO A 40 -9.98 7.91 6.38
C PRO A 40 -9.09 7.36 7.50
N PHE A 41 -9.67 7.02 8.65
CA PHE A 41 -8.95 6.55 9.82
C PHE A 41 -9.02 5.04 10.00
N SER A 42 -9.62 4.33 9.05
CA SER A 42 -9.93 2.90 9.17
C SER A 42 -9.19 2.04 8.16
N LYS A 43 -9.23 0.71 8.37
CA LYS A 43 -8.75 -0.29 7.40
C LYS A 43 -9.50 -0.24 6.05
N LEU A 44 -10.68 0.39 6.00
CA LEU A 44 -11.43 0.53 4.76
C LEU A 44 -10.76 1.49 3.77
N MET A 45 -9.81 2.34 4.20
CA MET A 45 -9.01 3.16 3.28
C MET A 45 -8.24 2.37 2.23
N HIS A 46 -7.96 1.09 2.48
CA HIS A 46 -7.28 0.26 1.48
C HIS A 46 -8.07 0.17 0.16
N MET A 47 -9.38 0.50 0.14
CA MET A 47 -10.18 0.49 -1.10
C MET A 47 -9.59 1.39 -2.19
N GLY A 48 -8.95 2.50 -1.82
CA GLY A 48 -8.28 3.39 -2.79
C GLY A 48 -7.13 2.69 -3.52
N GLY A 49 -6.50 1.70 -2.88
CA GLY A 49 -5.41 0.90 -3.45
C GLY A 49 -5.83 0.03 -4.63
N VAL A 50 -7.13 -0.25 -4.80
CA VAL A 50 -7.64 -0.98 -5.98
C VAL A 50 -7.44 -0.16 -7.26
N PHE A 51 -7.61 1.15 -7.18
CA PHE A 51 -7.48 2.06 -8.32
C PHE A 51 -6.07 2.64 -8.45
N LEU A 52 -5.42 2.92 -7.32
CA LEU A 52 -4.10 3.55 -7.27
C LEU A 52 -2.93 2.54 -7.21
N SER A 53 -3.13 1.33 -7.70
CA SER A 53 -2.06 0.32 -7.66
C SER A 53 -0.86 0.75 -8.52
N PRO A 54 0.39 0.49 -8.08
CA PRO A 54 1.58 0.85 -8.84
C PRO A 54 1.58 0.26 -10.26
N THR A 55 1.01 -0.93 -10.44
CA THR A 55 0.87 -1.59 -11.74
C THR A 55 -0.05 -0.86 -12.72
N ARG A 56 -0.95 0.01 -12.23
CA ARG A 56 -1.89 0.79 -13.05
C ARG A 56 -1.45 2.24 -13.24
N ASN A 57 -0.79 2.83 -12.25
CA ASN A 57 -0.50 4.26 -12.24
C ASN A 57 0.99 4.60 -12.46
N LEU A 58 1.89 3.61 -12.40
CA LEU A 58 3.33 3.83 -12.57
C LEU A 58 3.78 3.38 -13.97
N ALA A 59 4.63 4.19 -14.60
CA ALA A 59 5.22 3.84 -15.88
C ALA A 59 6.08 2.57 -15.75
N ASN A 60 5.92 1.64 -16.69
CA ASN A 60 6.75 0.43 -16.72
C ASN A 60 8.10 0.71 -17.41
N ASP A 61 8.93 1.55 -16.79
CA ASP A 61 10.25 1.97 -17.30
C ASP A 61 11.42 1.21 -16.65
N SER A 62 11.13 0.15 -15.90
CA SER A 62 12.12 -0.67 -15.17
C SER A 62 13.27 -1.19 -16.04
N ARG A 63 13.06 -1.34 -17.35
CA ARG A 63 14.07 -1.76 -18.35
C ARG A 63 14.78 -0.60 -19.06
N MET A 64 14.24 0.62 -18.95
CA MET A 64 14.79 1.83 -19.56
C MET A 64 15.60 2.65 -18.58
N LYS A 65 15.19 2.67 -17.31
CA LYS A 65 15.83 3.44 -16.25
C LYS A 65 16.07 2.57 -15.02
N ARG A 66 17.32 2.58 -14.54
CA ARG A 66 17.67 1.93 -13.28
C ARG A 66 17.26 2.84 -12.12
N HIS A 67 16.21 2.46 -11.40
CA HIS A 67 15.78 3.15 -10.19
C HIS A 67 16.64 2.67 -9.01
N ILE A 68 17.49 3.57 -8.48
CA ILE A 68 18.35 3.29 -7.32
C ILE A 68 17.71 3.95 -6.11
N ASN A 69 17.50 3.19 -5.04
CA ASN A 69 16.96 3.71 -3.79
C ASN A 69 17.98 4.68 -3.14
N PRO A 70 17.62 5.96 -2.89
CA PRO A 70 18.52 6.92 -2.24
C PRO A 70 18.86 6.55 -0.78
N TRP A 71 18.07 5.67 -0.17
CA TRP A 71 18.27 5.19 1.20
C TRP A 71 19.15 3.94 1.28
N ASN A 72 19.77 3.51 0.18
CA ASN A 72 20.62 2.34 0.21
C ASN A 72 21.94 2.68 0.90
N PRO A 73 22.22 2.14 2.11
CA PRO A 73 23.46 2.44 2.80
C PRO A 73 24.67 1.89 2.01
N LYS A 74 25.84 2.50 2.18
CA LYS A 74 27.09 1.88 1.71
C LYS A 74 27.34 0.64 2.56
N VAL A 75 26.97 -0.52 2.04
CA VAL A 75 27.26 -1.81 2.69
C VAL A 75 28.75 -2.10 2.51
N LYS A 76 29.43 -2.48 3.59
CA LYS A 76 30.79 -3.02 3.47
C LYS A 76 30.67 -4.40 2.84
N PHE A 77 31.19 -4.55 1.63
CA PHE A 77 31.31 -5.86 1.00
C PHE A 77 32.53 -6.57 1.57
N HIS A 78 32.42 -7.88 1.79
CA HIS A 78 33.54 -8.73 2.12
C HIS A 78 34.15 -9.20 0.81
N THR A 79 35.40 -8.81 0.55
CA THR A 79 36.06 -9.22 -0.70
C THR A 79 36.43 -10.69 -0.64
N TYR A 80 36.68 -11.32 -1.80
CA TYR A 80 37.15 -12.70 -1.82
C TYR A 80 38.45 -12.86 -1.04
N GLU A 81 39.38 -11.91 -1.14
CA GLU A 81 40.63 -11.93 -0.36
C GLU A 81 40.39 -11.88 1.15
N GLU A 82 39.49 -11.01 1.63
CA GLU A 82 39.12 -10.96 3.05
C GLU A 82 38.45 -12.28 3.49
N TYR A 83 37.63 -12.88 2.64
CA TYR A 83 36.97 -14.17 2.89
C TYR A 83 37.96 -15.34 2.93
N GLU A 84 38.87 -15.38 1.98
CA GLU A 84 39.90 -16.40 1.91
C GLU A 84 40.82 -16.29 3.12
N ASP A 85 41.22 -15.09 3.54
CA ASP A 85 42.06 -14.91 4.73
C ASP A 85 41.34 -15.37 6.03
N ASP A 86 40.03 -15.16 6.12
CA ASP A 86 39.21 -15.58 7.28
C ASP A 86 38.93 -17.10 7.31
N PHE A 87 38.83 -17.75 6.14
CA PHE A 87 38.29 -19.12 6.02
C PHE A 87 39.19 -20.11 5.26
N ARG A 88 40.43 -19.74 4.92
CA ARG A 88 41.34 -20.54 4.09
C ARG A 88 41.43 -22.00 4.50
N GLU A 89 41.70 -22.25 5.78
CA GLU A 89 41.89 -23.61 6.30
C GLU A 89 40.66 -24.48 6.07
N LYS A 90 39.47 -23.91 6.28
CA LYS A 90 38.19 -24.60 6.04
C LYS A 90 37.90 -24.80 4.56
N MET A 91 38.35 -23.88 3.70
CA MET A 91 38.22 -24.02 2.25
C MET A 91 39.11 -25.14 1.73
N ILE A 92 40.36 -25.22 2.20
CA ILE A 92 41.29 -26.29 1.85
C ILE A 92 40.76 -27.65 2.32
N GLU A 93 40.28 -27.73 3.56
CA GLU A 93 39.69 -28.97 4.11
C GLU A 93 38.44 -29.41 3.33
N ALA A 94 37.64 -28.46 2.84
CA ALA A 94 36.48 -28.72 1.99
C ALA A 94 36.85 -28.98 0.51
N GLY A 95 38.13 -28.96 0.13
CA GLY A 95 38.60 -29.16 -1.24
C GLY A 95 38.23 -28.02 -2.19
N LEU A 96 37.98 -26.82 -1.67
CA LEU A 96 37.71 -25.62 -2.46
C LEU A 96 39.02 -24.98 -2.94
N PRO A 97 39.04 -24.44 -4.18
CA PRO A 97 40.22 -23.74 -4.69
C PRO A 97 40.47 -22.44 -3.92
N VAL A 98 41.74 -22.20 -3.60
CA VAL A 98 42.28 -21.00 -2.93
C VAL A 98 43.31 -20.35 -3.85
N GLU A 99 43.42 -19.02 -3.85
CA GLU A 99 44.38 -18.28 -4.68
C GLU A 99 45.71 -18.03 -3.95
N LYS A 100 45.69 -17.97 -2.62
CA LYS A 100 46.87 -17.79 -1.78
C LYS A 100 47.26 -19.14 -1.17
N GLU A 101 48.26 -19.80 -1.76
CA GLU A 101 48.90 -21.02 -1.20
C GLU A 101 49.49 -20.80 0.20
#